data_AF-A0A3S4J7L7-F1
#
_entry.id   AF-A0A3S4J7L7-F1
#
_cell.length_a   1.000
_cell.length_b   1.000
_cell.length_c   1.000
_cell.angle_alpha   90.00
_cell.angle_beta   90.00
_cell.angle_gamma   90.00
#
_symmetry.space_group_name_H-M   'P 1'
#
loop_
_entity.id
_entity.type
_entity.pdbx_description
1 polymer ?
#
loop_
_entity_poly.entity_id
_entity_poly.type
_entity_poly.pdbx_seq_one_letter_code
_entity_poly.pdbx_strand_id
1 'polypeptide(L)'
;MLNETPALAPDGQPYRLLTLRNSAGMVVTLMDWGATLLSARIPLSDGSVREALLGCASPEHYPEQTSFLGASIGRYANRIANSRYTFAGETVQLSPSQGENQPTRRTGRL
;
A
#
# COMPACT_ATOMS: atom_id res chain seq x y z
N MET A 1 17.39 1.61 7.60
CA MET A 1 17.26 2.94 8.25
C MET A 1 15.79 3.20 8.46
N LEU A 2 15.39 3.62 9.66
CA LEU A 2 14.01 3.95 10.01
C LEU A 2 13.93 5.45 10.27
N ASN A 3 13.02 6.14 9.60
CA ASN A 3 12.82 7.58 9.71
C ASN A 3 11.33 7.90 9.93
N GLU A 4 11.03 8.97 10.67
CA GLU A 4 9.68 9.49 10.83
C GLU A 4 9.52 10.80 10.04
N THR A 5 8.35 11.00 9.44
CA THR A 5 8.04 12.24 8.70
C THR A 5 7.34 13.27 9.60
N PRO A 6 7.49 14.58 9.34
CA PRO A 6 6.71 15.59 10.06
C PRO A 6 5.22 15.57 9.69
N ALA A 7 4.85 15.03 8.53
CA ALA A 7 3.47 14.84 8.13
C ALA A 7 2.83 13.65 8.86
N LEU A 8 1.53 13.80 9.16
CA LEU A 8 0.74 12.79 9.83
C LEU A 8 -0.04 11.94 8.83
N ALA A 9 -0.10 10.64 9.11
CA ALA A 9 -0.97 9.69 8.47
C ALA A 9 -2.44 9.90 8.89
N PRO A 10 -3.41 9.31 8.17
CA PRO A 10 -4.82 9.42 8.51
C PRO A 10 -5.22 8.93 9.92
N ASP A 11 -4.38 8.12 10.56
CA ASP A 11 -4.55 7.68 11.96
C ASP A 11 -3.99 8.69 12.99
N GLY A 12 -3.48 9.83 12.54
CA GLY A 12 -2.91 10.89 13.37
C GLY A 12 -1.47 10.65 13.81
N GLN A 13 -0.82 9.55 13.39
CA GLN A 13 0.58 9.26 13.70
C GLN A 13 1.50 9.72 12.56
N PRO A 14 2.76 10.09 12.85
CA PRO A 14 3.77 10.30 11.81
C PRO A 14 3.95 9.07 10.90
N TYR A 15 4.15 9.25 9.60
CA TYR A 15 4.56 8.12 8.76
C TYR A 15 5.94 7.62 9.17
N ARG A 16 6.10 6.29 9.28
CA ARG A 16 7.40 5.65 9.47
C ARG A 16 7.89 5.04 8.18
N LEU A 17 9.03 5.52 7.71
CA LEU A 17 9.70 5.04 6.51
C LEU A 17 10.86 4.11 6.86
N LEU A 18 10.79 2.88 6.37
CA LEU A 18 11.84 1.87 6.52
C LEU A 18 12.55 1.66 5.19
N THR A 19 13.85 2.01 5.15
CA THR A 19 14.72 1.70 4.02
C THR A 19 15.59 0.48 4.31
N LEU A 20 15.50 -0.53 3.44
CA LEU A 20 16.29 -1.75 3.47
C LEU A 20 17.25 -1.78 2.29
N ARG A 21 18.47 -2.29 2.51
CA ARG A 21 19.49 -2.48 1.48
C ARG A 21 20.03 -3.89 1.57
N ASN A 22 20.18 -4.56 0.43
CA ASN A 22 20.82 -5.88 0.37
C ASN A 22 22.30 -5.77 -0.08
N SER A 23 23.03 -6.89 0.01
CA SER A 23 24.44 -6.98 -0.40
C SER A 23 24.66 -6.78 -1.90
N ALA A 24 23.65 -7.04 -2.73
CA ALA A 24 23.68 -6.81 -4.17
C ALA A 24 23.41 -5.33 -4.56
N GLY A 25 23.23 -4.44 -3.59
CA GLY A 25 23.07 -3.00 -3.82
C GLY A 25 21.63 -2.54 -4.10
N MET A 26 20.66 -3.44 -4.10
CA MET A 26 19.23 -3.09 -4.17
C MET A 26 18.80 -2.34 -2.91
N VAL A 27 17.99 -1.31 -3.08
CA VAL A 27 17.43 -0.51 -1.99
C VAL A 27 15.92 -0.42 -2.14
N VAL A 28 15.19 -0.78 -1.09
CA VAL A 28 13.72 -0.63 -1.04
C VAL A 28 13.33 0.28 0.12
N THR A 29 12.27 1.06 -0.06
CA THR A 29 11.69 1.90 0.99
C THR A 29 10.22 1.55 1.18
N LEU A 30 9.84 1.30 2.42
CA LEU A 30 8.48 0.98 2.83
C LEU A 30 7.96 2.05 3.78
N MET A 31 6.64 2.21 3.81
CA MET A 31 5.91 3.04 4.76
C MET A 31 4.99 2.14 5.59
N ASP A 32 4.92 2.38 6.90
CA ASP A 32 4.08 1.62 7.82
C ASP A 32 2.57 1.76 7.52
N TRP A 33 2.13 2.97 7.16
CA TRP A 33 0.76 3.19 6.75
C TRP A 33 0.40 2.39 5.49
N GLY A 34 -0.51 1.44 5.66
CA GLY A 34 -0.88 0.47 4.63
C GLY A 34 0.24 -0.45 4.16
N ALA A 35 1.31 -0.60 4.95
CA ALA A 35 2.50 -1.39 4.63
C ALA A 35 2.90 -1.18 3.16
N THR A 36 3.06 0.08 2.79
CA THR A 36 3.16 0.53 1.40
C THR A 36 4.60 0.49 0.94
N LEU A 37 4.88 -0.21 -0.16
CA LEU A 37 6.17 -0.18 -0.83
C LEU A 37 6.26 1.10 -1.69
N LEU A 38 7.11 2.03 -1.26
CA LEU A 38 7.25 3.35 -1.88
C LEU A 38 8.26 3.38 -3.02
N SER A 39 9.36 2.63 -2.90
CA SER A 39 10.48 2.64 -3.85
C SER A 39 11.17 1.29 -3.88
N ALA A 40 11.61 0.89 -5.08
CA ALA A 40 12.51 -0.24 -5.30
C ALA A 40 13.56 0.14 -6.35
N ARG A 41 14.75 0.53 -5.86
CA ARG A 41 15.91 0.88 -6.69
C ARG A 41 16.77 -0.35 -6.94
N ILE A 42 16.85 -0.75 -8.20
CA ILE A 42 17.49 -2.00 -8.64
C ILE A 42 18.74 -1.65 -9.47
N PRO A 43 19.93 -2.10 -9.06
CA PRO A 43 21.13 -2.06 -9.90
C PRO A 43 20.98 -2.96 -11.12
N LEU A 44 21.34 -2.45 -12.30
CA LEU A 44 21.33 -3.16 -13.56
C LEU A 44 22.74 -3.61 -13.94
N SER A 45 22.83 -4.52 -14.92
CA SER A 45 24.09 -5.09 -15.39
C SER A 45 25.04 -4.07 -16.03
N ASP A 46 24.51 -2.95 -16.52
CA ASP A 46 25.30 -1.84 -17.07
C ASP A 46 25.83 -0.88 -15.98
N GLY A 47 25.58 -1.19 -14.70
CA GLY A 47 25.97 -0.38 -13.55
C GLY A 47 25.01 0.76 -13.22
N SER A 48 23.96 0.98 -14.01
CA SER A 48 22.93 1.96 -13.69
C SER A 48 22.00 1.46 -12.59
N VAL A 49 21.26 2.37 -11.94
CA VAL A 49 20.25 2.03 -10.94
C VAL A 49 18.91 2.57 -11.42
N ARG A 50 17.88 1.71 -11.40
CA ARG A 50 16.54 2.07 -11.87
C ARG A 50 15.50 1.98 -10.76
N GLU A 51 14.64 2.98 -10.68
CA GLU A 51 13.39 2.88 -9.91
C GLU A 51 12.41 2.00 -10.67
N ALA A 52 11.98 0.90 -10.03
CA ALA A 52 11.12 -0.10 -10.64
C ALA A 52 9.63 0.11 -10.36
N LEU A 53 9.28 0.99 -9.41
CA LEU A 53 7.90 1.20 -9.00
C LEU A 53 7.33 2.52 -9.54
N LEU A 54 6.03 2.49 -9.80
CA LEU A 54 5.23 3.70 -9.88
C LEU A 54 4.89 4.15 -8.45
N GLY A 55 5.04 5.43 -8.18
CA GLY A 55 4.79 6.01 -6.87
C GLY A 55 4.37 7.46 -6.95
N CYS A 56 4.01 8.02 -5.79
CA CYS A 56 3.76 9.45 -5.65
C CYS A 56 5.06 10.18 -5.31
N ALA A 57 5.09 11.50 -5.50
CA ALA A 57 6.26 12.31 -5.20
C ALA A 57 6.64 12.29 -3.70
N SER A 58 5.65 12.11 -2.81
CA SER A 58 5.86 12.09 -1.38
C SER A 58 4.78 11.27 -0.64
N PRO A 59 5.05 10.80 0.59
CA PRO A 59 4.12 9.98 1.38
C PRO A 59 2.73 10.61 1.57
N GLU A 60 2.66 11.94 1.66
CA GLU A 60 1.44 12.70 1.93
C GLU A 60 0.40 12.60 0.82
N HIS A 61 0.82 12.20 -0.39
CA HIS A 61 -0.09 12.00 -1.53
C HIS A 61 -0.69 10.58 -1.58
N TYR A 62 -0.15 9.63 -0.79
CA TYR A 62 -0.64 8.24 -0.78
C TYR A 62 -2.03 8.01 -0.18
N PRO A 63 -2.57 8.89 0.68
CA PRO A 63 -3.98 8.83 1.08
C PRO A 63 -4.97 9.20 -0.04
N GLU A 64 -4.58 10.11 -0.93
CA GLU A 64 -5.46 10.69 -1.96
C GLU A 64 -5.45 9.89 -3.26
N GLN A 65 -4.35 9.19 -3.56
CA GLN A 65 -4.29 8.30 -4.71
C GLN A 65 -5.37 7.21 -4.65
N THR A 66 -5.89 6.84 -5.82
CA THR A 66 -6.98 5.85 -5.94
C THR A 66 -6.51 4.54 -6.56
N SER A 67 -5.25 4.46 -6.98
CA SER A 67 -4.69 3.30 -7.68
C SER A 67 -4.02 2.27 -6.77
N PHE A 68 -4.00 2.50 -5.45
CA PHE A 68 -3.42 1.57 -4.46
C PHE A 68 -1.95 1.15 -4.72
N LEU A 69 -1.20 1.96 -5.46
CA LEU A 69 0.23 1.76 -5.76
C LEU A 69 1.02 1.35 -4.51
N GLY A 70 1.72 0.22 -4.62
CA GLY A 70 2.60 -0.34 -3.58
C GLY A 70 1.91 -0.76 -2.28
N ALA A 71 0.60 -0.58 -2.15
CA ALA A 71 -0.12 -0.76 -0.91
C ALA A 71 -0.38 -2.24 -0.61
N SER A 72 -0.33 -2.59 0.67
CA SER A 72 -0.95 -3.83 1.11
C SER A 72 -2.48 -3.69 1.11
N ILE A 73 -3.14 -4.70 0.55
CA ILE A 73 -4.59 -4.74 0.38
C ILE A 73 -5.20 -5.73 1.37
N GLY A 74 -6.27 -5.33 2.05
CA GLY A 74 -6.96 -6.18 3.01
C GLY A 74 -8.31 -5.66 3.47
N ARG A 75 -9.19 -6.52 4.01
CA ARG A 75 -9.01 -7.98 4.25
C ARG A 75 -9.19 -8.86 3.02
N TYR A 76 -9.79 -8.33 1.96
CA TYR A 76 -9.96 -9.03 0.68
C TYR A 76 -9.49 -8.12 -0.44
N ALA A 77 -8.68 -8.68 -1.34
CA ALA A 77 -8.28 -7.98 -2.56
C ALA A 77 -9.30 -8.21 -3.67
N ASN A 78 -9.37 -7.26 -4.60
CA ASN A 78 -10.30 -7.28 -5.73
C ASN A 78 -11.78 -7.15 -5.29
N ARG A 79 -12.70 -7.65 -6.10
CA ARG A 79 -14.14 -7.44 -5.95
C ARG A 79 -14.84 -8.62 -5.27
N ILE A 80 -15.69 -8.31 -4.30
CA ILE A 80 -16.70 -9.24 -3.78
C ILE A 80 -18.03 -8.89 -4.43
N ALA A 81 -18.58 -9.86 -5.16
CA ALA A 81 -19.82 -9.72 -5.92
C ALA A 81 -21.00 -9.41 -4.99
N ASN A 82 -21.82 -8.42 -5.37
CA ASN A 82 -22.97 -7.94 -4.60
C ASN A 82 -22.64 -7.57 -3.14
N SER A 83 -21.36 -7.26 -2.87
CA SER A 83 -20.85 -6.95 -1.53
C SER A 83 -21.23 -7.99 -0.48
N ARG A 84 -21.34 -9.27 -0.85
CA ARG A 84 -21.71 -10.33 0.09
C ARG A 84 -20.96 -11.62 -0.19
N TYR A 85 -20.73 -12.39 0.87
CA TYR A 85 -20.24 -13.76 0.76
C TYR A 85 -20.85 -14.62 1.87
N THR A 86 -20.85 -15.93 1.66
CA THR A 86 -21.32 -16.89 2.67
C THR A 86 -20.12 -17.53 3.33
N PHE A 87 -20.09 -17.55 4.66
CA PHE A 87 -19.06 -18.20 5.45
C PHE A 87 -19.73 -18.96 6.60
N ALA A 88 -19.38 -20.25 6.76
CA ALA A 88 -19.96 -21.12 7.79
C ALA A 88 -21.51 -21.15 7.82
N GLY A 89 -22.16 -20.99 6.66
CA GLY A 89 -23.62 -20.97 6.54
C GLY A 89 -24.27 -19.61 6.81
N GLU A 90 -23.51 -18.61 7.27
CA GLU A 90 -23.99 -17.26 7.47
C GLU A 90 -23.65 -16.36 6.28
N THR A 91 -24.58 -15.48 5.90
CA THR A 91 -24.32 -14.47 4.85
C THR A 91 -23.76 -13.21 5.49
N VAL A 92 -22.51 -12.90 5.16
CA VAL A 92 -21.85 -11.66 5.56
C VAL A 92 -22.09 -10.61 4.49
N GLN A 93 -22.77 -9.54 4.87
CA GLN A 93 -22.95 -8.33 4.05
C GLN A 93 -21.80 -7.36 4.31
N LEU A 94 -21.28 -6.78 3.24
CA LEU A 94 -20.17 -5.83 3.25
C LEU A 94 -20.66 -4.48 2.76
N SER A 95 -20.01 -3.40 3.20
CA SER A 95 -20.34 -2.06 2.70
C SER A 95 -19.90 -1.94 1.23
N PRO A 96 -20.85 -1.70 0.29
CA PRO A 96 -20.50 -1.45 -1.10
C PRO A 96 -19.66 -0.18 -1.20
N SER A 97 -18.62 -0.22 -2.02
CA SER A 97 -17.76 0.96 -2.24
C SER A 97 -17.62 1.36 -3.71
N GLN A 98 -18.14 0.55 -4.66
CA GLN A 98 -18.33 0.94 -6.07
C GLN A 98 -19.54 0.19 -6.66
N GLY A 99 -20.66 0.88 -6.85
CA GLY A 99 -21.93 0.25 -7.27
C GLY A 99 -22.40 -0.79 -6.25
N GLU A 100 -22.88 -1.95 -6.70
CA GLU A 100 -23.33 -3.04 -5.81
C GLU A 100 -22.18 -3.88 -5.22
N ASN A 101 -20.93 -3.66 -5.68
CA ASN A 101 -19.78 -4.48 -5.30
C ASN A 101 -18.89 -3.79 -4.25
N GLN A 102 -18.17 -4.61 -3.48
CA GLN A 102 -17.09 -4.12 -2.62
C GLN A 102 -15.74 -4.42 -3.31
N PRO A 103 -15.08 -3.41 -3.90
CA PRO A 103 -13.69 -3.51 -4.35
C PRO A 103 -12.65 -3.44 -3.21
N THR A 104 -11.41 -3.76 -3.60
CA THR A 104 -10.13 -3.60 -2.89
C THR A 104 -10.12 -2.45 -1.87
N ARG A 105 -9.70 -2.75 -0.64
CA ARG A 105 -9.39 -1.75 0.41
C ARG A 105 -7.91 -1.81 0.78
N ARG A 106 -7.31 -0.64 1.01
CA ARG A 106 -5.96 -0.51 1.57
C ARG A 106 -6.00 -0.91 3.05
N THR A 107 -5.02 -1.67 3.53
CA THR A 107 -4.83 -1.93 4.96
C THR A 107 -4.57 -0.61 5.70
N GLY A 108 -5.15 -0.40 6.89
CA GLY A 108 -4.95 0.85 7.68
C GLY A 108 -5.86 2.03 7.30
N ARG A 109 -6.78 1.84 6.35
CA ARG A 109 -7.94 2.73 6.15
C ARG A 109 -9.16 2.07 6.79
N LEU A 110 -9.36 2.31 8.09
CA LEU A 110 -10.60 1.98 8.79
C LEU A 110 -11.65 3.06 8.52
#